data_AF-A0A432SZ34-F1
#
_entry.id   AF-A0A432SZ34-F1
#
_cell.length_a   1.000
_cell.length_b   1.000
_cell.length_c   1.000
_cell.angle_alpha   90.00
_cell.angle_beta   90.00
_cell.angle_gamma   90.00
#
_symmetry.space_group_name_H-M   'P 1'
#
loop_
_entity.id
_entity.type
_entity.pdbx_description
1 polymer ?
#
loop_
_entity_poly.entity_id
_entity_poly.type
_entity_poly.pdbx_seq_one_letter_code
_entity_poly.pdbx_strand_id
1 'polypeptide(L)' 'PYHLPSGSKLQIGDTVILEISQNCTICDHLSKIDERLPLLLKNDRGIFARVIQGGEIRKGDVLYLLSENIA' A
#
# COMPACT_ATOMS: atom_id res chain seq x y z
N PRO A 1 -6.81 3.74 -2.18
CA PRO A 1 -6.33 2.60 -1.35
C PRO A 1 -6.73 2.67 0.13
N TYR A 2 -6.99 3.85 0.70
CA TYR A 2 -7.31 4.02 2.14
C TYR A 2 -8.62 3.39 2.63
N HIS A 3 -9.51 3.06 1.70
CA HIS A 3 -10.74 2.34 2.00
C HIS A 3 -10.51 0.84 2.16
N LEU A 4 -9.34 0.32 1.74
CA LEU A 4 -9.03 -1.10 1.88
C LEU A 4 -8.63 -1.38 3.33
N PRO A 5 -9.36 -2.25 4.06
CA PRO A 5 -9.07 -2.52 5.45
C PRO A 5 -7.72 -3.23 5.60
N SER A 6 -7.08 -3.03 6.75
CA SER A 6 -5.92 -3.83 7.15
C SER A 6 -6.30 -5.32 7.13
N GLY A 7 -5.39 -6.17 6.65
CA GLY A 7 -5.64 -7.58 6.41
C GLY A 7 -6.21 -7.92 5.04
N SER A 8 -6.61 -6.93 4.22
CA SER A 8 -7.01 -7.19 2.84
C SER A 8 -5.84 -7.74 2.03
N LYS A 9 -6.13 -8.72 1.16
CA LYS A 9 -5.12 -9.34 0.30
C LYS A 9 -5.21 -8.87 -1.14
N LEU A 10 -4.09 -8.47 -1.69
CA LEU A 10 -3.92 -8.05 -3.07
C LEU A 10 -3.06 -9.08 -3.80
N GLN A 11 -3.52 -9.51 -4.96
CA GLN A 11 -2.70 -10.27 -5.90
C GLN A 11 -2.19 -9.33 -7.00
N ILE A 12 -0.91 -9.46 -7.35
CA ILE A 12 -0.28 -8.76 -8.47
C ILE A 12 0.21 -9.82 -9.46
N GLY A 13 -0.22 -9.68 -10.71
CA GLY A 13 0.05 -10.69 -11.74
C GLY A 13 -0.49 -12.06 -11.33
N ASP A 14 0.29 -13.10 -11.57
CA ASP A 14 -0.15 -14.49 -11.39
C ASP A 14 0.17 -15.06 -10.00
N THR A 15 1.22 -14.56 -9.33
CA THR A 15 1.79 -15.26 -8.17
C THR A 15 2.05 -14.41 -6.93
N VAL A 16 2.14 -13.08 -7.05
CA VAL A 16 2.54 -12.23 -5.91
C VAL A 16 1.32 -11.89 -5.06
N ILE A 17 1.40 -12.17 -3.76
CA ILE A 17 0.34 -11.86 -2.81
C ILE A 17 0.89 -10.92 -1.74
N LEU A 18 0.22 -9.77 -1.59
CA LEU A 18 0.49 -8.77 -0.57
C LEU A 18 -0.70 -8.67 0.37
N GLU A 19 -0.44 -8.38 1.64
CA GLU A 19 -1.48 -8.09 2.62
C GLU A 19 -1.29 -6.68 3.17
N ILE A 20 -2.36 -5.88 3.13
CA ILE A 20 -2.34 -4.52 3.66
C ILE A 20 -2.11 -4.58 5.16
N SER A 21 -1.10 -3.83 5.62
CA SER A 21 -0.71 -3.79 7.03
C SER A 21 -1.24 -2.55 7.73
N GLN A 22 -0.97 -1.37 7.18
CA GLN A 22 -1.33 -0.10 7.79
C GLN A 22 -1.32 1.05 6.79
N ASN A 23 -2.03 2.13 7.11
CA ASN A 23 -1.92 3.39 6.39
C ASN A 23 -0.55 4.03 6.63
N CYS A 24 0.01 4.69 5.62
CA CYS A 24 1.25 5.43 5.79
C CYS A 24 0.98 6.74 6.56
N THR A 25 1.39 6.81 7.83
CA THR A 25 1.23 7.99 8.68
C THR A 25 2.23 9.10 8.31
N ILE A 26 1.92 10.34 8.70
CA ILE A 26 2.82 11.49 8.51
C ILE A 26 4.19 11.18 9.13
N CYS A 27 5.25 11.54 8.42
CA CYS A 27 6.61 11.50 8.92
C CYS A 27 7.40 12.72 8.43
N ASP A 28 8.42 13.13 9.20
CA ASP A 28 9.24 14.31 8.90
C ASP A 28 10.31 14.05 7.84
N HIS A 29 10.41 12.82 7.33
CA HIS A 29 11.42 12.48 6.33
C HIS A 29 11.24 13.28 5.04
N LEU A 30 9.99 13.60 4.67
CA LEU A 30 9.67 14.39 3.49
C LEU A 30 10.04 15.88 3.64
N SER A 31 10.11 16.39 4.88
CA SER A 31 10.54 17.77 5.17
C SER A 31 11.98 18.04 4.73
N LYS A 32 12.78 16.99 4.55
CA LYS A 32 14.15 17.09 4.00
C LYS A 32 14.16 17.41 2.50
N ILE A 33 13.06 17.16 1.80
CA ILE A 33 12.87 17.49 0.37
C ILE A 33 12.23 18.87 0.26
N ASP A 34 11.10 19.08 0.93
CA ASP A 34 10.41 20.37 1.04
C ASP A 34 9.61 20.38 2.36
N GLU A 35 9.70 21.47 3.12
CA GLU A 35 9.04 21.63 4.43
C GLU A 35 7.51 21.52 4.37
N ARG A 36 6.90 21.81 3.21
CA ARG A 36 5.44 21.78 3.01
C ARG A 36 4.94 20.38 2.65
N LEU A 37 5.82 19.51 2.17
CA LEU A 37 5.46 18.20 1.62
C LEU A 37 4.70 17.28 2.60
N PRO A 38 5.08 17.17 3.89
CA PRO A 38 4.34 16.35 4.85
C PRO A 38 2.88 16.77 5.02
N LEU A 39 2.63 18.09 4.99
CA LEU A 39 1.29 18.64 5.15
C LEU A 39 0.47 18.46 3.87
N LEU A 40 1.07 18.74 2.70
CA LEU A 40 0.43 18.58 1.39
C LEU A 40 -0.03 17.13 1.14
N LEU A 41 0.78 16.15 1.55
CA LEU A 41 0.50 14.74 1.33
C LEU A 41 -0.23 14.07 2.50
N LYS A 42 -0.68 14.81 3.51
CA LYS A 42 -1.27 14.26 4.75
C LYS A 42 -2.30 13.15 4.51
N ASN A 43 -3.14 13.30 3.48
CA ASN A 43 -4.22 12.36 3.15
C ASN A 43 -3.90 11.47 1.93
N ASP A 44 -2.71 11.58 1.33
CA ASP A 44 -2.33 10.90 0.08
C ASP A 44 -0.89 10.33 0.12
N ARG A 45 -0.58 9.60 1.20
CA ARG A 45 0.69 8.90 1.46
C ARG A 45 0.81 7.42 1.03
N GLY A 46 -0.22 6.83 0.43
CA GLY A 46 -0.37 5.38 0.23
C GLY A 46 -0.58 4.54 1.50
N ILE A 47 -0.36 3.24 1.34
CA ILE A 47 -0.51 2.19 2.35
C ILE A 47 0.75 1.32 2.36
N PHE A 48 1.04 0.68 3.48
CA PHE A 48 2.07 -0.35 3.57
C PHE A 48 1.44 -1.74 3.48
N ALA A 49 2.12 -2.66 2.81
CA ALA A 49 1.73 -4.06 2.73
C ALA A 49 2.90 -4.97 3.07
N ARG A 50 2.60 -6.16 3.59
CA ARG A 50 3.58 -7.24 3.80
C ARG A 50 3.49 -8.23 2.64
N VAL A 51 4.64 -8.80 2.26
CA VAL A 51 4.69 -9.88 1.27
C VAL A 51 4.24 -11.19 1.93
N ILE A 52 3.16 -11.78 1.43
CA ILE A 52 2.68 -13.12 1.83
C ILE A 52 3.29 -14.18 0.93
N GLN A 53 3.34 -13.88 -0.36
CA GLN A 53 3.97 -14.72 -1.38
C GLN A 53 4.77 -13.82 -2.32
N GLY A 54 6.07 -14.07 -2.38
CA GLY A 54 6.99 -13.34 -3.24
C GLY A 54 6.94 -13.81 -4.69
N GLY A 55 7.53 -13.02 -5.59
CA GLY A 55 7.61 -13.30 -7.02
C GLY A 55 8.08 -12.07 -7.79
N GLU A 56 8.05 -12.16 -9.11
CA GLU A 56 8.38 -11.03 -10.00
C GLU A 56 7.10 -10.26 -10.34
N ILE A 57 7.20 -8.93 -10.32
CA ILE A 57 6.14 -8.04 -10.81
C ILE A 57 6.69 -7.22 -11.98
N ARG A 58 5.85 -6.91 -12.94
CA ARG A 58 6.18 -6.09 -14.11
C ARG A 58 5.20 -4.94 -14.24
N LYS A 59 5.66 -3.87 -14.88
CA LYS A 59 4.79 -2.74 -15.22
C LYS A 59 3.68 -3.24 -16.13
N GLY A 60 2.43 -3.01 -15.73
CA GLY A 60 1.24 -3.45 -16.46
C GLY A 60 0.59 -4.70 -15.89
N ASP A 61 1.18 -5.35 -14.89
CA ASP A 61 0.54 -6.47 -14.19
C ASP A 61 -0.78 -6.02 -13.55
N VAL A 62 -1.79 -6.89 -13.70
CA VAL A 62 -3.12 -6.64 -13.15
C VAL A 62 -3.11 -6.85 -11.64
N LEU A 63 -3.86 -5.99 -10.96
CA LEU A 63 -4.09 -6.05 -9.52
C LEU A 63 -5.48 -6.62 -9.24
N TYR A 64 -5.56 -7.64 -8.40
CA TYR A 64 -6.82 -8.23 -7.94
C TYR A 64 -6.94 -8.10 -6.42
N LEU A 65 -8.12 -7.73 -5.95
CA LEU A 65 -8.48 -7.80 -4.54
C LEU A 65 -9.03 -9.19 -4.25
N LEU A 66 -8.32 -9.99 -3.45
CA LEU A 66 -8.67 -11.40 -3.23
C LEU A 66 -9.70 -11.60 -2.11
N SER A 67 -9.68 -10.74 -1.09
CA SER A 67 -10.66 -10.74 -0.01
C SER A 67 -10.54 -9.49 0.85
N GLU A 68 -11.68 -8.94 1.25
CA GLU A 68 -11.78 -8.03 2.39
C GLU A 68 -12.02 -8.89 3.63
N ASN A 69 -11.09 -8.91 4.58
CA ASN A 69 -11.41 -9.42 5.91
C ASN A 69 -12.30 -8.36 6.57
N ILE A 70 -13.61 -8.51 6.41
CA ILE A 70 -14.61 -7.79 7.17
C ILE A 70 -14.61 -8.45 8.55
N ALA A 71 -13.78 -7.92 9.45
CA ALA A 71 -13.89 -8.21 10.88
C ALA A 71 -14.96 -7.31 11.51
#